data_AF-A0A352KI40-F1
#
_entry.id   AF-A0A352KI40-F1
#
_cell.length_a   1.000
_cell.length_b   1.000
_cell.length_c   1.000
_cell.angle_alpha   90.00
_cell.angle_beta   90.00
_cell.angle_gamma   90.00
#
_symmetry.space_group_name_H-M   'P 1'
#
loop_
_entity.id
_entity.type
_entity.pdbx_description
1 polymer ?
#
loop_
_entity_poly.entity_id
_entity_poly.type
_entity_poly.pdbx_seq_one_letter_code
_entity_poly.pdbx_strand_id
1 'polypeptide(L)'
;MKNHLTRTTLAVAVAAAIAGCGGSSSSLTGGGASYEAVGAVADGYLVGATVCLDLNENNECDTDEPSATSGENGVFTISTSTQADLDASIVVEVSSTTIDEDTGAAVGAAYTLTAPAGSAFVSPITTLVKHFADSNPAFTDEEVQTIVRARLA
;
A
#
# COMPACT_ATOMS: atom_id res chain seq x y z
N MET A 1 43.16 -39.05 -31.18
CA MET A 1 43.26 -39.80 -29.91
C MET A 1 42.48 -39.03 -28.85
N LYS A 2 41.54 -39.72 -28.22
CA LYS A 2 40.64 -39.23 -27.16
C LYS A 2 41.50 -38.68 -25.99
N ASN A 3 41.12 -37.64 -25.24
CA ASN A 3 40.34 -37.72 -23.99
C ASN A 3 40.20 -36.28 -23.43
N HIS A 4 38.99 -35.72 -23.37
CA HIS A 4 38.09 -35.65 -22.19
C HIS A 4 38.24 -34.39 -21.31
N LEU A 5 37.32 -33.48 -21.62
CA LEU A 5 36.66 -32.46 -20.82
C LEU A 5 36.38 -32.87 -19.35
N THR A 6 36.65 -31.98 -18.39
CA THR A 6 35.80 -31.77 -17.20
C THR A 6 35.97 -30.36 -16.61
N ARG A 7 34.89 -29.58 -16.69
CA ARG A 7 34.64 -28.32 -15.97
C ARG A 7 33.79 -28.63 -14.72
N THR A 8 33.74 -27.68 -13.77
CA THR A 8 32.79 -27.52 -12.62
C THR A 8 32.92 -28.54 -11.48
N THR A 9 33.05 -28.16 -10.20
CA THR A 9 32.02 -27.62 -9.26
C THR A 9 32.69 -26.87 -8.07
N LEU A 10 32.18 -25.73 -7.55
CA LEU A 10 31.00 -25.53 -6.66
C LEU A 10 31.18 -26.19 -5.27
N ALA A 11 30.96 -25.61 -4.09
CA ALA A 11 30.72 -24.27 -3.56
C ALA A 11 30.96 -24.38 -2.04
N VAL A 12 31.34 -23.28 -1.40
CA VAL A 12 31.32 -23.12 0.06
C VAL A 12 29.86 -22.92 0.48
N ALA A 13 29.35 -23.72 1.40
CA ALA A 13 28.10 -23.41 2.10
C ALA A 13 28.16 -23.90 3.54
N VAL A 14 28.29 -22.92 4.45
CA VAL A 14 28.20 -23.08 5.89
C VAL A 14 26.74 -23.39 6.25
N ALA A 15 26.51 -24.55 6.86
CA ALA A 15 25.19 -24.92 7.38
C ALA A 15 24.93 -24.17 8.70
N ALA A 16 24.16 -23.08 8.64
CA ALA A 16 23.53 -22.49 9.81
C ALA A 16 22.17 -23.16 10.04
N ALA A 17 22.11 -24.09 11.00
CA ALA A 17 20.85 -24.62 11.48
C ALA A 17 20.20 -23.59 12.41
N ILE A 18 19.30 -22.78 11.87
CA ILE A 18 18.36 -22.00 12.68
C ILE A 18 17.19 -22.93 13.04
N ALA A 19 17.20 -23.40 14.28
CA ALA A 19 16.01 -23.94 14.94
C ALA A 19 15.06 -22.78 15.23
N GLY A 20 13.90 -22.78 14.60
CA GLY A 20 12.87 -21.77 14.76
C GLY A 20 11.51 -22.30 14.32
N CYS A 21 10.99 -23.32 15.01
CA CYS A 21 9.59 -23.70 14.92
C CYS A 21 8.88 -23.14 16.16
N GLY A 22 8.49 -21.87 16.07
CA GLY A 22 7.57 -21.24 17.02
C GLY A 22 6.15 -21.61 16.62
N GLY A 23 5.47 -22.39 17.45
CA GLY A 23 4.10 -22.84 17.21
C GLY A 23 3.08 -21.72 17.36
N SER A 24 2.00 -21.83 16.60
CA SER A 24 0.66 -21.39 17.00
C SER A 24 -0.36 -22.26 16.28
N SER A 25 -1.14 -23.01 17.07
CA SER A 25 -2.28 -23.78 16.63
C SER A 25 -3.45 -22.84 16.38
N SER A 26 -3.78 -22.60 15.12
CA SER A 26 -5.00 -21.88 14.73
C SER A 26 -6.01 -22.90 14.19
N SER A 27 -7.08 -23.07 14.95
CA SER A 27 -8.25 -23.87 14.62
C SER A 27 -8.75 -23.55 13.21
N LEU A 28 -8.85 -24.57 12.37
CA LEU A 28 -9.41 -24.48 11.04
C LEU A 28 -10.93 -24.30 11.13
N THR A 29 -11.38 -23.04 11.17
CA THR A 29 -12.70 -22.68 10.66
C THR A 29 -12.49 -22.25 9.22
N GLY A 30 -13.11 -22.95 8.27
CA GLY A 30 -13.03 -22.62 6.85
C GLY A 30 -13.52 -21.20 6.58
N GLY A 31 -12.57 -20.25 6.54
CA GLY A 31 -12.75 -18.90 6.02
C GLY A 31 -12.11 -18.86 4.65
N GLY A 32 -12.77 -18.22 3.68
CA GLY A 32 -12.12 -17.89 2.40
C GLY A 32 -10.84 -17.10 2.65
N ALA A 33 -9.92 -17.10 1.68
CA ALA A 33 -8.72 -16.29 1.77
C ALA A 33 -9.10 -14.81 2.00
N SER A 34 -8.54 -14.20 3.04
CA SER A 34 -8.65 -12.78 3.32
C SER A 34 -7.31 -12.12 3.03
N TYR A 35 -7.34 -11.04 2.27
CA TYR A 35 -6.18 -10.23 1.91
C TYR A 35 -6.31 -8.85 2.56
N GLU A 36 -5.19 -8.19 2.82
CA GLU A 36 -5.19 -6.91 3.54
C GLU A 36 -4.31 -5.88 2.82
N ALA A 37 -4.84 -4.66 2.69
CA ALA A 37 -4.07 -3.45 2.42
C ALA A 37 -3.86 -2.72 3.75
N VAL A 38 -2.61 -2.54 4.15
CA VAL A 38 -2.24 -1.88 5.41
C VAL A 38 -1.37 -0.66 5.08
N GLY A 39 -1.68 0.46 5.72
CA GLY A 39 -0.92 1.68 5.55
C GLY A 39 -1.27 2.74 6.58
N ALA A 40 -0.77 3.94 6.34
CA ALA A 40 -1.15 5.13 7.08
C ALA A 40 -1.45 6.29 6.12
N VAL A 41 -2.32 7.20 6.52
CA VAL A 41 -2.59 8.45 5.81
C VAL A 41 -2.10 9.66 6.61
N ALA A 42 -1.44 10.60 5.92
CA ALA A 42 -1.02 11.86 6.54
C ALA A 42 -0.97 13.07 5.59
N ASP A 43 -1.48 14.17 6.10
CA ASP A 43 -1.12 15.58 5.83
C ASP A 43 -0.91 16.26 7.20
N GLY A 44 -0.07 15.60 8.01
CA GLY A 44 -0.33 15.38 9.44
C GLY A 44 -1.20 14.13 9.61
N TYR A 45 -0.88 13.22 10.54
CA TYR A 45 -1.60 11.93 10.62
C TYR A 45 -3.11 12.16 10.77
N LEU A 46 -3.90 11.55 9.88
CA LEU A 46 -5.33 11.83 9.78
C LEU A 46 -6.15 10.74 10.47
N VAL A 47 -6.91 11.10 11.50
CA VAL A 47 -7.78 10.19 12.24
C VAL A 47 -9.24 10.41 11.84
N GLY A 48 -9.93 9.33 11.49
CA GLY A 48 -11.34 9.36 11.11
C GLY A 48 -11.59 9.70 9.64
N ALA A 49 -10.59 9.59 8.76
CA ALA A 49 -10.79 9.63 7.31
C ALA A 49 -11.21 8.25 6.78
N THR A 50 -12.07 8.23 5.76
CA THR A 50 -12.46 7.00 5.05
C THR A 50 -11.39 6.65 4.03
N VAL A 51 -10.94 5.39 4.01
CA VAL A 51 -9.93 4.88 3.09
C VAL A 51 -10.53 3.70 2.33
N CYS A 52 -10.41 3.67 1.01
CA CYS A 52 -10.93 2.59 0.17
C CYS A 52 -9.94 2.17 -0.92
N LEU A 53 -10.14 0.96 -1.43
CA LEU A 53 -9.55 0.49 -2.68
C LEU A 53 -10.46 0.91 -3.83
N ASP A 54 -9.99 1.81 -4.69
CA ASP A 54 -10.74 2.36 -5.83
C ASP A 54 -10.71 1.35 -6.99
N LEU A 55 -11.72 0.47 -7.01
CA LEU A 55 -11.80 -0.66 -7.92
C LEU A 55 -12.28 -0.25 -9.32
N ASN A 56 -12.91 0.92 -9.43
CA ASN A 56 -13.49 1.41 -10.68
C ASN A 56 -12.76 2.64 -11.28
N GLU A 57 -11.70 3.09 -10.62
CA GLU A 57 -10.82 4.20 -11.02
C GLU A 57 -11.53 5.57 -11.09
N ASN A 58 -12.58 5.77 -10.28
CA ASN A 58 -13.32 7.05 -10.25
C ASN A 58 -12.77 8.08 -9.25
N ASN A 59 -11.80 7.70 -8.41
CA ASN A 59 -11.22 8.52 -7.33
C ASN A 59 -12.21 8.92 -6.22
N GLU A 60 -13.24 8.11 -5.98
CA GLU A 60 -14.23 8.27 -4.91
C GLU A 60 -14.32 6.97 -4.12
N CYS A 61 -14.78 7.00 -2.87
CA CYS A 61 -15.05 5.77 -2.13
C CYS A 61 -16.50 5.32 -2.33
N ASP A 62 -16.69 4.31 -3.18
CA ASP A 62 -18.02 3.76 -3.44
C ASP A 62 -18.47 2.78 -2.36
N THR A 63 -19.80 2.62 -2.22
CA THR A 63 -20.39 1.73 -1.20
C THR A 63 -20.05 0.25 -1.40
N ASP A 64 -19.70 -0.14 -2.62
CA ASP A 64 -19.38 -1.52 -2.99
C ASP A 64 -17.87 -1.81 -2.92
N GLU A 65 -17.06 -0.84 -2.49
CA GLU A 65 -15.61 -0.96 -2.43
C GLU A 65 -15.11 -1.33 -1.03
N PRO A 66 -14.05 -2.17 -0.93
CA PRO A 66 -13.40 -2.45 0.33
C PRO A 66 -12.88 -1.17 0.97
N SER A 67 -13.31 -0.89 2.20
CA SER A 67 -12.97 0.34 2.90
C SER A 67 -12.70 0.14 4.40
N ALA A 68 -12.04 1.13 4.99
CA ALA A 68 -11.73 1.23 6.40
C ALA A 68 -11.75 2.69 6.85
N THR A 69 -11.75 2.92 8.15
CA THR A 69 -11.54 4.24 8.74
C THR A 69 -10.14 4.30 9.34
N SER A 70 -9.41 5.37 9.04
CA SER A 70 -8.10 5.64 9.64
C SER A 70 -8.23 5.89 11.15
N GLY A 71 -7.37 5.23 11.93
CA GLY A 71 -7.28 5.35 13.38
C GLY A 71 -6.15 6.26 13.84
N GLU A 72 -5.70 6.06 15.08
CA GLU A 72 -4.53 6.72 15.66
C GLU A 72 -3.30 6.55 14.76
N ASN A 73 -2.47 7.59 14.65
CA ASN A 73 -1.34 7.65 13.72
C ASN A 73 -1.76 7.44 12.24
N GLY A 74 -3.02 7.75 11.91
CA GLY A 74 -3.59 7.61 10.58
C GLY A 74 -3.61 6.18 10.04
N VAL A 75 -3.42 5.16 10.87
CA VAL A 75 -3.30 3.76 10.45
C VAL A 75 -4.63 3.22 9.97
N PHE A 76 -4.61 2.47 8.86
CA PHE A 76 -5.78 1.76 8.35
C PHE A 76 -5.42 0.32 7.94
N THR A 77 -6.41 -0.56 7.99
CA THR A 77 -6.36 -1.93 7.47
C THR A 77 -7.65 -2.18 6.70
N ILE A 78 -7.55 -2.34 5.37
CA ILE A 78 -8.68 -2.73 4.53
C ILE A 78 -8.58 -4.23 4.26
N SER A 79 -9.62 -4.97 4.63
CA SER A 79 -9.72 -6.41 4.32
C SER A 79 -10.55 -6.63 3.06
N THR A 80 -10.07 -7.47 2.15
CA THR A 80 -10.79 -7.92 0.96
C THR A 80 -10.75 -9.46 0.83
N SER A 81 -11.71 -10.01 0.09
CA SER A 81 -11.76 -11.43 -0.27
C SER A 81 -11.04 -11.77 -1.58
N THR A 82 -10.61 -10.75 -2.33
CA THR A 82 -10.00 -10.90 -3.66
C THR A 82 -8.60 -10.30 -3.67
N GLN A 83 -7.58 -11.10 -4.00
CA GLN A 83 -6.18 -10.64 -4.05
C GLN A 83 -5.97 -9.52 -5.10
N ALA A 84 -6.69 -9.57 -6.22
CA ALA A 84 -6.58 -8.59 -7.30
C ALA A 84 -7.06 -7.19 -6.89
N ASP A 85 -7.92 -7.08 -5.87
CA ASP A 85 -8.36 -5.77 -5.36
C ASP A 85 -7.17 -5.00 -4.75
N LEU A 86 -6.10 -5.69 -4.30
CA LEU A 86 -4.89 -5.05 -3.78
C LEU A 86 -4.06 -4.35 -4.86
N ASP A 87 -4.36 -4.60 -6.14
CA ASP A 87 -3.76 -3.89 -7.28
C ASP A 87 -4.50 -2.59 -7.62
N ALA A 88 -5.58 -2.26 -6.91
CA ALA A 88 -6.30 -1.00 -7.06
C ALA A 88 -5.59 0.17 -6.36
N SER A 89 -5.83 1.39 -6.86
CA SER A 89 -5.37 2.59 -6.15
C SER A 89 -6.09 2.78 -4.82
N ILE A 90 -5.47 3.55 -3.94
CA ILE A 90 -6.04 3.90 -2.64
C ILE A 90 -6.60 5.31 -2.74
N VAL A 91 -7.84 5.49 -2.31
CA VAL A 91 -8.49 6.80 -2.16
C VAL A 91 -8.73 7.03 -0.67
N VAL A 92 -8.47 8.26 -0.22
CA VAL A 92 -8.79 8.70 1.13
C VAL A 92 -9.70 9.92 1.06
N GLU A 93 -10.91 9.78 1.56
CA GLU A 93 -11.86 10.88 1.73
C GLU A 93 -11.69 11.48 3.12
N VAL A 94 -11.18 12.70 3.14
CA VAL A 94 -10.97 13.49 4.35
C VAL A 94 -12.17 14.39 4.56
N SER A 95 -12.86 14.21 5.68
CA SER A 95 -14.02 15.02 6.04
C SER A 95 -13.60 16.27 6.81
N SER A 96 -14.46 17.30 6.90
CA SER A 96 -14.18 18.46 7.74
C SER A 96 -14.02 18.14 9.23
N THR A 97 -14.42 16.94 9.66
CA THR A 97 -14.34 16.45 11.04
C THR A 97 -13.18 15.51 11.30
N THR A 98 -12.44 15.10 10.26
CA THR A 98 -11.22 14.31 10.39
C THR A 98 -10.21 15.10 11.22
N ILE A 99 -9.54 14.44 12.16
CA ILE A 99 -8.57 15.07 13.05
C ILE A 99 -7.18 14.98 12.42
N ASP A 100 -6.48 16.10 12.34
CA ASP A 100 -5.06 16.17 12.04
C ASP A 100 -4.27 16.15 13.36
N GLU A 101 -3.48 15.10 13.57
CA GLU A 101 -2.70 14.91 14.81
C GLU A 101 -1.58 15.93 14.99
N ASP A 102 -1.08 16.59 13.93
CA ASP A 102 -0.06 17.64 14.06
C ASP A 102 -0.64 18.88 14.75
N THR A 103 -1.93 19.17 14.51
CA THR A 103 -2.65 20.30 15.12
C THR A 103 -3.50 19.91 16.33
N GLY A 104 -3.88 18.63 16.43
CA GLY A 104 -4.85 18.12 17.41
C GLY A 104 -6.28 18.61 17.17
N ALA A 105 -6.57 19.14 15.99
CA ALA A 105 -7.84 19.75 15.64
C ALA A 105 -8.45 19.11 14.38
N ALA A 106 -9.74 19.35 14.16
CA ALA A 106 -10.37 18.95 12.91
C ALA A 106 -9.81 19.76 11.73
N VAL A 107 -9.59 19.10 10.59
CA VAL A 107 -9.05 19.72 9.36
C VAL A 107 -9.92 20.87 8.83
N GLY A 108 -11.21 20.88 9.13
CA GLY A 108 -12.14 21.98 8.84
C GLY A 108 -12.61 22.10 7.38
N ALA A 109 -11.86 21.56 6.43
CA ALA A 109 -12.24 21.48 5.02
C ALA A 109 -12.11 20.04 4.52
N ALA A 110 -13.10 19.59 3.73
CA ALA A 110 -13.05 18.27 3.11
C ALA A 110 -12.13 18.28 1.88
N TYR A 111 -11.40 17.19 1.68
CA TYR A 111 -10.54 16.97 0.52
C TYR A 111 -10.30 15.47 0.30
N THR A 112 -9.69 15.13 -0.84
CA THR A 112 -9.38 13.74 -1.20
C THR A 112 -7.88 13.60 -1.43
N LEU A 113 -7.31 12.52 -0.92
CA LEU A 113 -5.96 12.07 -1.26
C LEU A 113 -6.04 10.79 -2.06
N THR A 114 -5.09 10.59 -2.97
CA THR A 114 -4.96 9.35 -3.72
C THR A 114 -3.55 8.79 -3.61
N ALA A 115 -3.40 7.49 -3.84
CA ALA A 115 -2.11 6.85 -3.94
C ALA A 115 -2.14 5.70 -4.94
N PRO A 116 -1.00 5.40 -5.60
CA PRO A 116 -0.86 4.18 -6.39
C PRO A 116 -1.12 2.92 -5.56
N ALA A 117 -1.46 1.83 -6.23
CA ALA A 117 -1.65 0.53 -5.61
C ALA A 117 -0.44 0.11 -4.76
N GLY A 118 -0.70 -0.59 -3.66
CA GLY A 118 0.35 -1.04 -2.73
C GLY A 118 1.08 0.07 -1.94
N SER A 119 0.62 1.32 -2.01
CA SER A 119 1.21 2.41 -1.23
C SER A 119 1.02 2.19 0.27
N ALA A 120 2.12 2.02 1.01
CA ALA A 120 2.10 1.92 2.47
C ALA A 120 1.82 3.25 3.19
N PHE A 121 1.87 4.37 2.46
CA PHE A 121 1.67 5.70 3.00
C PHE A 121 0.92 6.58 1.99
N VAL A 122 -0.20 7.15 2.40
CA VAL A 122 -1.02 8.06 1.58
C VAL A 122 -0.79 9.49 2.05
N SER A 123 -0.46 10.39 1.13
CA SER A 123 -0.12 11.79 1.43
C SER A 123 -0.37 12.70 0.21
N PRO A 124 -0.27 14.03 0.37
CA PRO A 124 -0.28 14.95 -0.77
C PRO A 124 0.77 14.61 -1.85
N ILE A 125 1.92 14.04 -1.45
CA ILE A 125 2.96 13.64 -2.40
C ILE A 125 2.55 12.38 -3.18
N THR A 126 1.99 11.36 -2.52
CA THR A 126 1.52 10.17 -3.25
C THR A 126 0.35 10.49 -4.17
N THR A 127 -0.45 11.49 -3.82
CA THR A 127 -1.51 12.02 -4.67
C THR A 127 -0.92 12.61 -5.95
N LEU A 128 0.16 13.38 -5.84
CA LEU A 128 0.89 13.90 -7.00
C LEU A 128 1.51 12.79 -7.85
N VAL A 129 2.05 11.74 -7.22
CA VAL A 129 2.57 10.55 -7.90
C VAL A 129 1.46 9.87 -8.70
N LYS A 130 0.32 9.58 -8.08
CA LYS A 130 -0.84 8.94 -8.75
C LYS A 130 -1.32 9.79 -9.92
N HIS A 131 -1.57 11.07 -9.70
CA HIS A 131 -2.00 12.00 -10.74
C HIS A 131 -1.00 12.05 -11.92
N PHE A 132 0.30 12.05 -11.63
CA PHE A 132 1.32 12.03 -12.69
C PHE A 132 1.31 10.71 -13.46
N ALA A 133 1.21 9.56 -12.79
CA ALA A 133 1.11 8.25 -13.42
C ALA A 133 -0.10 8.17 -14.36
N ASP A 134 -1.28 8.58 -13.88
CA ASP A 134 -2.54 8.55 -14.65
C ASP A 134 -2.46 9.44 -15.90
N SER A 135 -1.82 10.60 -15.77
CA SER A 135 -1.63 11.54 -16.88
C SER A 135 -0.55 11.07 -17.87
N ASN A 136 0.30 10.11 -17.51
CA ASN A 136 1.46 9.69 -18.30
C ASN A 136 1.66 8.16 -18.27
N PRO A 137 0.73 7.38 -18.86
CA PRO A 137 0.74 5.90 -18.79
C PRO A 137 1.92 5.24 -19.52
N ALA A 138 2.74 6.02 -20.24
CA ALA A 138 3.94 5.53 -20.90
C ALA A 138 5.13 5.34 -19.94
N PHE A 139 5.09 5.95 -18.75
CA PHE A 139 6.14 5.80 -17.73
C PHE A 139 5.84 4.64 -16.79
N THR A 140 6.90 3.96 -16.38
CA THR A 140 6.86 3.00 -15.28
C THR A 140 6.75 3.70 -13.93
N ASP A 141 6.30 3.00 -12.90
CA ASP A 141 6.19 3.55 -11.53
C ASP A 141 7.52 4.12 -11.01
N GLU A 142 8.65 3.48 -11.33
CA GLU A 142 9.98 3.94 -10.94
C GLU A 142 10.36 5.27 -11.63
N GLU A 143 10.00 5.42 -12.91
CA GLU A 143 10.19 6.66 -13.66
C GLU A 143 9.29 7.77 -13.12
N VAL A 144 8.03 7.47 -12.83
CA VAL A 144 7.09 8.42 -12.22
C VAL A 144 7.64 8.94 -10.89
N GLN A 145 8.06 8.03 -10.00
CA GLN A 145 8.66 8.40 -8.72
C GLN A 145 9.92 9.27 -8.88
N THR A 146 10.78 8.93 -9.85
CA THR A 146 11.99 9.69 -10.14
C THR A 146 11.67 11.11 -10.63
N ILE A 147 10.71 11.25 -11.54
CA ILE A 147 10.29 12.54 -12.10
C ILE A 147 9.64 13.42 -11.03
N VAL A 148 8.73 12.85 -10.22
CA VAL A 148 8.04 13.60 -9.17
C VAL A 148 9.06 14.08 -8.12
N ARG A 149 9.99 13.23 -7.69
CA ARG A 149 11.07 13.63 -6.76
C ARG A 149 11.92 14.76 -7.32
N ALA A 150 12.28 14.71 -8.61
CA ALA A 150 13.08 15.75 -9.24
C ALA A 150 12.37 17.11 -9.34
N ARG A 151 11.02 17.14 -9.29
CA ARG A 151 10.22 18.37 -9.33
C ARG A 151 9.98 19.01 -7.97
N LEU A 152 10.20 18.25 -6.89
CA LEU A 152 9.97 18.68 -5.51
C LEU A 152 11.27 19.12 -4.80
N ALA A 153 12.43 18.94 -5.44
CA ALA A 153 13.75 19.35 -4.96
C ALA A 153 14.11 20.77 -5.42
#